data_AF-A0A1Y0IJE4-F1
#
_entry.id   AF-A0A1Y0IJE4-F1
#
_cell.length_a   1.000
_cell.length_b   1.000
_cell.length_c   1.000
_cell.angle_alpha   90.00
_cell.angle_beta   90.00
_cell.angle_gamma   90.00
#
_symmetry.space_group_name_H-M   'P 1'
#
loop_
_entity.id
_entity.type
_entity.pdbx_description
1 polymer ?
#
loop_
_entity_poly.entity_id
_entity_poly.type
_entity_poly.pdbx_seq_one_letter_code
_entity_poly.pdbx_strand_id
1 'polypeptide(L)'
;MLGLIGSAMPYFLSVFFAAFSGVSVAVIGVVLSVATNFEAAIIGAVIPLVPGVSVTNAVRDLMAGELISGVARAAEGFLVAFAIAAAVAAVLAIRVHGGIW
;
A
#
# COMPACT_ATOMS: atom_id res chain seq x y z
N MET A 1 17.40 -13.68 -12.85
CA MET A 1 17.26 -14.27 -11.51
C MET A 1 16.20 -13.56 -10.63
N LEU A 2 15.79 -12.32 -10.93
CA LEU A 2 14.69 -11.62 -10.24
C LEU A 2 13.27 -11.99 -10.72
N GLY A 3 13.14 -12.82 -11.77
CA GLY A 3 11.86 -13.20 -12.36
C GLY A 3 11.13 -14.36 -11.69
N LEU A 4 11.78 -15.10 -10.78
CA LEU A 4 11.20 -16.29 -10.12
C LEU A 4 10.43 -15.97 -8.82
N ILE A 5 10.59 -14.77 -8.26
CA ILE A 5 9.81 -14.32 -7.08
C ILE A 5 8.51 -13.62 -7.54
N GLY A 6 8.47 -13.10 -8.77
CA GLY A 6 7.30 -12.40 -9.33
C GLY A 6 6.15 -13.31 -9.78
N SER A 7 6.34 -14.63 -9.86
CA SER A 7 5.31 -15.57 -10.32
C SER A 7 4.48 -16.22 -9.21
N ALA A 8 4.82 -15.96 -7.94
CA ALA A 8 4.16 -16.62 -6.80
C ALA A 8 3.07 -15.77 -6.13
N MET A 9 3.11 -14.43 -6.25
CA MET A 9 2.19 -13.55 -5.51
C MET A 9 1.55 -12.47 -6.41
N PRO A 10 0.22 -12.26 -6.30
CA PRO A 10 -0.46 -11.13 -6.92
C PRO A 10 0.10 -9.78 -6.46
N TYR A 11 0.10 -8.78 -7.34
CA TYR A 11 0.64 -7.44 -7.06
C TYR A 11 0.00 -6.76 -5.83
N PHE A 12 -1.32 -6.87 -5.65
CA PHE A 12 -1.97 -6.29 -4.46
C PHE A 12 -1.47 -6.92 -3.15
N LEU A 13 -1.10 -8.20 -3.17
CA LEU A 13 -0.63 -8.93 -1.99
C LEU A 13 0.82 -8.57 -1.67
N SER A 14 1.67 -8.38 -2.68
CA SER A 14 3.02 -7.88 -2.45
C SER A 14 3.01 -6.46 -1.88
N VAL A 15 2.09 -5.61 -2.36
CA VAL A 15 1.88 -4.27 -1.80
C VAL A 15 1.35 -4.33 -0.36
N PHE A 16 0.44 -5.25 -0.04
CA PHE A 16 -0.01 -5.46 1.35
C PHE A 16 1.16 -5.72 2.30
N PHE A 17 2.03 -6.68 1.97
CA PHE A 17 3.18 -7.01 2.82
C PHE A 17 4.22 -5.88 2.88
N ALA A 18 4.44 -5.17 1.77
CA ALA A 18 5.31 -4.00 1.73
C ALA A 18 4.78 -2.86 2.64
N ALA A 19 3.48 -2.55 2.56
CA ALA A 19 2.85 -1.56 3.42
C ALA A 19 2.88 -2.00 4.89
N PHE A 20 2.55 -3.26 5.18
CA PHE A 20 2.54 -3.78 6.55
C PHE A 20 3.92 -3.69 7.21
N SER A 21 4.97 -4.13 6.49
CA SER A 21 6.34 -4.06 6.99
C SER A 21 6.83 -2.61 7.14
N GLY A 22 6.60 -1.75 6.14
CA GLY A 22 7.01 -0.34 6.18
C GLY A 22 6.37 0.44 7.32
N VAL A 23 5.06 0.28 7.52
CA VAL A 23 4.32 0.93 8.62
C VAL A 23 4.75 0.36 9.96
N SER A 24 5.00 -0.95 10.08
CA SER A 24 5.53 -1.55 11.31
C SER A 24 6.89 -0.96 11.70
N VAL A 25 7.81 -0.80 10.73
CA VAL A 25 9.10 -0.15 10.95
C VAL A 25 8.93 1.31 11.35
N ALA A 26 7.99 2.03 10.75
CA ALA A 26 7.66 3.41 11.14
C ALA A 26 7.20 3.48 12.60
N VAL A 27 6.32 2.58 13.05
CA VAL A 27 5.89 2.51 14.46
C VAL A 27 7.08 2.23 15.39
N ILE A 28 7.94 1.26 15.05
CA ILE A 28 9.13 0.94 15.84
C ILE A 28 10.08 2.15 15.92
N GLY A 29 10.27 2.88 14.82
CA GLY A 29 11.11 4.07 14.78
C GLY A 29 10.60 5.20 15.69
N VAL A 30 9.28 5.34 15.83
CA VAL A 30 8.67 6.28 16.78
C VAL A 30 8.89 5.83 18.22
N VAL A 31 8.72 4.54 18.52
CA VAL A 31 8.97 3.99 19.87
C VAL A 31 10.44 4.17 20.28
N LEU A 32 11.38 4.00 19.35
CA LEU A 32 12.81 4.21 19.59
C LEU A 32 13.23 5.70 19.60
N SER A 33 12.28 6.63 19.53
CA SER A 33 12.53 8.09 19.46
C SER A 33 13.40 8.54 18.27
N VAL A 34 13.51 7.71 17.22
CA VAL A 34 14.19 8.05 15.95
C VAL A 34 13.29 8.94 15.09
N ALA A 35 11.98 8.71 15.13
CA ALA A 35 10.97 9.51 14.44
C ALA A 35 10.11 10.27 15.46
N THR A 36 10.10 11.60 15.35
CA THR A 36 9.30 12.49 16.20
C THR A 36 7.85 12.60 15.74
N ASN A 37 7.60 12.50 14.44
CA ASN A 37 6.27 12.66 13.85
C ASN A 37 5.74 11.34 13.30
N PHE A 38 4.85 10.71 14.05
CA PHE A 38 4.22 9.44 13.70
C PHE A 38 3.50 9.48 12.35
N GLU A 39 2.68 10.52 12.14
CA GLU A 39 1.90 10.70 10.91
C GLU A 39 2.81 10.84 9.68
N ALA A 40 3.88 11.62 9.81
CA ALA A 40 4.86 11.82 8.73
C ALA A 40 5.60 10.51 8.39
N ALA A 41 5.94 9.70 9.40
CA ALA A 41 6.60 8.40 9.19
C ALA A 41 5.70 7.41 8.45
N ILE A 42 4.41 7.33 8.81
CA ILE A 42 3.44 6.48 8.11
C ILE A 42 3.20 6.96 6.68
N ILE A 43 2.98 8.26 6.48
CA ILE A 43 2.78 8.83 5.15
C ILE A 43 4.00 8.56 4.26
N GLY A 44 5.22 8.73 4.80
CA GLY A 44 6.47 8.44 4.10
C GLY A 44 6.62 6.97 3.69
N ALA A 45 6.13 6.03 4.50
CA ALA A 45 6.13 4.61 4.15
C ALA A 45 5.09 4.25 3.07
N VAL A 46 3.97 4.98 3.02
CA VAL A 46 2.81 4.60 2.18
C VAL A 46 2.79 5.30 0.81
N ILE A 47 3.22 6.56 0.69
CA ILE A 47 3.15 7.33 -0.57
C ILE A 47 3.71 6.57 -1.80
N PRO A 48 4.87 5.90 -1.73
CA PRO A 48 5.43 5.19 -2.89
C PRO A 48 4.60 4.01 -3.39
N LEU A 49 3.73 3.46 -2.53
CA LEU A 49 2.93 2.28 -2.82
C LEU A 49 1.59 2.63 -3.49
N VAL A 50 1.21 3.91 -3.52
CA VAL A 50 -0.08 4.34 -4.03
C VAL A 50 -0.20 4.03 -5.52
N PRO A 51 -1.26 3.34 -5.98
CA PRO A 51 -1.42 2.91 -7.37
C PRO A 51 -1.90 4.05 -8.29
N GLY A 52 -1.27 5.21 -8.23
CA GLY A 52 -1.67 6.40 -8.97
C GLY A 52 -1.65 6.19 -10.49
N VAL A 53 -0.58 5.56 -11.00
CA VAL A 53 -0.42 5.30 -12.45
C VAL A 53 -1.49 4.33 -12.95
N SER A 54 -1.82 3.28 -12.20
CA SER A 54 -2.87 2.32 -12.59
C SER A 54 -4.24 2.99 -12.65
N VAL A 55 -4.56 3.86 -11.68
CA VAL A 55 -5.82 4.62 -11.66
C VAL A 55 -5.88 5.64 -12.80
N THR A 56 -4.81 6.40 -13.05
CA THR A 56 -4.77 7.36 -14.16
C THR A 56 -4.88 6.66 -15.52
N ASN A 57 -4.19 5.52 -15.70
CA ASN A 57 -4.30 4.73 -16.92
C ASN A 57 -5.70 4.13 -17.09
N ALA A 58 -6.35 3.69 -16.01
CA ALA A 58 -7.72 3.21 -16.06
C ALA A 58 -8.67 4.29 -16.60
N VAL A 59 -8.59 5.51 -16.07
CA VAL A 59 -9.41 6.64 -16.54
C VAL A 59 -9.12 6.96 -18.00
N ARG A 60 -7.84 6.99 -18.40
CA ARG A 60 -7.44 7.21 -19.79
C ARG A 60 -8.06 6.16 -20.73
N ASP A 61 -7.94 4.89 -20.39
CA ASP A 61 -8.44 3.78 -21.22
C ASP A 61 -9.97 3.83 -21.33
N LEU A 62 -10.67 4.18 -20.24
CA LEU A 62 -12.11 4.42 -20.26
C LEU A 62 -12.50 5.59 -21.19
N MET A 63 -11.75 6.69 -21.16
CA MET A 63 -11.96 7.84 -22.05
C MET A 63 -11.67 7.52 -23.53
N ALA A 64 -10.73 6.60 -23.78
CA ALA A 64 -10.40 6.13 -25.13
C ALA A 64 -11.40 5.08 -25.67
N GLY A 65 -12.39 4.66 -24.87
CA GLY A 65 -13.35 3.61 -25.25
C GLY A 65 -12.84 2.19 -25.02
N GLU A 66 -11.67 2.00 -24.40
CA GLU A 66 -11.09 0.70 -24.06
C GLU A 66 -11.64 0.18 -22.72
N LEU A 67 -12.92 -0.20 -22.70
CA LEU A 67 -13.64 -0.53 -21.46
C LEU A 67 -13.05 -1.72 -20.70
N ILE A 68 -12.64 -2.79 -21.39
CA ILE A 68 -12.09 -3.99 -20.75
C ILE A 68 -10.77 -3.65 -20.03
N SER A 69 -9.88 -2.90 -20.71
CA SER A 69 -8.61 -2.45 -20.13
C SER A 69 -8.84 -1.47 -18.98
N GLY A 70 -9.73 -0.49 -19.17
CA GLY A 70 -10.09 0.50 -18.16
C GLY A 70 -10.61 -0.12 -16.87
N VAL A 71 -11.59 -1.04 -16.96
CA VAL A 71 -12.16 -1.72 -15.79
C VAL A 71 -11.13 -2.63 -15.12
N ALA A 72 -10.29 -3.34 -15.89
CA ALA A 72 -9.26 -4.20 -15.32
C ALA A 72 -8.22 -3.40 -14.50
N ARG A 73 -7.70 -2.29 -15.05
CA ARG A 73 -6.76 -1.42 -14.32
C ARG A 73 -7.41 -0.70 -13.14
N ALA A 74 -8.68 -0.32 -13.26
CA ALA A 74 -9.43 0.26 -12.14
C ALA A 74 -9.56 -0.74 -10.99
N ALA A 75 -9.90 -1.99 -11.28
CA ALA A 75 -9.99 -3.06 -10.29
C ALA A 75 -8.63 -3.35 -9.65
N GLU A 76 -7.56 -3.38 -10.43
CA GLU A 76 -6.19 -3.52 -9.92
C GLU A 76 -5.83 -2.39 -8.95
N GLY A 77 -6.02 -1.13 -9.37
CA GLY A 77 -5.77 0.04 -8.52
C GLY A 77 -6.61 0.05 -7.24
N PHE A 78 -7.88 -0.37 -7.33
CA PHE A 78 -8.77 -0.48 -6.17
C PHE A 78 -8.31 -1.55 -5.18
N LEU A 79 -7.96 -2.75 -5.65
CA LEU A 79 -7.45 -3.83 -4.80
C LEU A 79 -6.14 -3.45 -4.11
N VAL A 80 -5.25 -2.75 -4.83
CA VAL A 80 -3.98 -2.27 -4.26
C VAL A 80 -4.22 -1.18 -3.21
N ALA A 81 -5.11 -0.21 -3.47
CA ALA A 81 -5.48 0.80 -2.48
C ALA A 81 -6.12 0.19 -1.22
N PHE A 82 -6.99 -0.81 -1.40
CA PHE A 82 -7.59 -1.57 -0.30
C PHE A 82 -6.54 -2.34 0.51
N ALA A 83 -5.57 -2.98 -0.17
CA ALA A 83 -4.47 -3.68 0.47
C ALA A 83 -3.62 -2.74 1.36
N ILE A 84 -3.30 -1.54 0.88
CA ILE A 84 -2.59 -0.51 1.66
C ILE A 84 -3.41 -0.12 2.90
N ALA A 85 -4.71 0.17 2.73
CA ALA A 85 -5.59 0.55 3.83
C ALA A 85 -5.69 -0.55 4.90
N ALA A 86 -5.84 -1.81 4.48
CA ALA A 86 -5.90 -2.96 5.37
C ALA A 86 -4.59 -3.16 6.15
N ALA A 87 -3.44 -3.02 5.49
CA ALA A 87 -2.13 -3.14 6.13
C ALA A 87 -1.91 -2.05 7.20
N VAL A 88 -2.21 -0.79 6.87
CA VAL A 88 -2.11 0.33 7.83
C VAL A 88 -3.06 0.11 9.00
N ALA A 89 -4.32 -0.22 8.74
CA ALA A 89 -5.31 -0.50 9.78
C ALA A 89 -4.89 -1.63 10.72
N ALA A 90 -4.31 -2.71 10.18
CA ALA A 90 -3.81 -3.83 10.99
C ALA A 90 -2.69 -3.40 11.93
N VAL A 91 -1.70 -2.64 11.44
CA VAL A 91 -0.59 -2.16 12.29
C VAL A 91 -1.08 -1.17 13.34
N LEU A 92 -1.98 -0.24 12.97
CA LEU A 92 -2.57 0.71 13.91
C LEU A 92 -3.38 0.01 14.99
N ALA A 93 -4.18 -1.01 14.64
CA ALA A 93 -4.93 -1.81 15.60
C ALA A 93 -3.99 -2.49 16.61
N ILE A 94 -2.87 -3.07 16.14
CA ILE A 94 -1.85 -3.67 17.00
C ILE A 94 -1.25 -2.61 17.94
N ARG A 95 -0.92 -1.41 17.44
CA ARG A 95 -0.36 -0.33 18.26
C ARG A 95 -1.34 0.10 19.37
N VAL A 96 -2.60 0.31 19.03
CA VAL A 96 -3.64 0.76 19.98
C VAL A 96 -3.90 -0.30 21.05
N HIS A 97 -4.02 -1.58 20.66
CA HIS A 97 -4.24 -2.67 21.63
C HIS A 97 -3.00 -2.96 22.49
N GLY A 98 -1.79 -2.71 21.95
CA GLY A 98 -0.53 -2.85 22.68
C GLY A 98 -0.30 -1.81 23.77
N GLY A 99 -1.22 -0.84 23.96
CA GLY A 99 -1.12 0.19 25.01
C GLY A 99 -0.02 1.22 24.77
N ILE A 100 0.50 1.31 23.54
CA ILE A 100 1.62 2.18 23.16
C ILE A 100 1.07 3.56 22.72
N TRP A 101 0.54 4.32 23.69
CA TRP A 101 0.01 5.67 23.46
C TRP A 101 1.12 6.70 23.24
#